data_AF-A0AAZ3PH36-F1
#
_entry.id   AF-A0AAZ3PH36-F1
#
_cell.length_a   1.000
_cell.length_b   1.000
_cell.length_c   1.000
_cell.angle_alpha   90.00
_cell.angle_beta   90.00
_cell.angle_gamma   90.00
#
_symmetry.space_group_name_H-M   'P 1'
#
loop_
_entity.id
_entity.type
_entity.pdbx_description
1 polymer ?
#
loop_
_entity_poly.entity_id
_entity_poly.type
_entity_poly.pdbx_seq_one_letter_code
_entity_poly.pdbx_strand_id
1 'polypeptide(L)'
;GTIVTSCEACHEQAVCRTSPMAGDITCTCKKGFSGDGLLCLPGHTCADGEDCITVDGIQQCSNPCKIYTVLNDAWRSTNNVVGNKHCDRNVRWDGYYRMFIGNQSVSMPDKCVDSFKCGTQAPLWLAFPPPQQVDEIVQSAVCASFNGDCCWVQSQPIHVKACPGNYFVYKFVMPPGCYFAYCACKVSPPALPSSEWGLLLFRPVSVLKGSKVGKGSRVGSNMTLYHSDDFTKAYPAGGVTLSVGSVLHVGVSVEESETERFVVVLEDCYATQSPDPKDIMRYYIIQNKCPTEFRQVRVEESGSSLRARFSALLFLYQGDYRDVFLHCRLNLCDQRSSSCTPVSPASFPLTHPLCLWSLSGLTQFVCGVSGLSDSLWSLCLSCLVSLTPSRLCLII
;
A
#
# COMPACT_ATOMS: atom_id res chain seq x y z
N GLY A 1 -15.58 33.18 -2.65
CA GLY A 1 -15.49 34.65 -2.55
C GLY A 1 -16.89 35.18 -2.55
N THR A 2 -17.16 36.15 -1.68
CA THR A 2 -18.50 36.75 -1.53
C THR A 2 -18.65 37.96 -2.44
N ILE A 3 -19.80 38.09 -3.10
CA ILE A 3 -20.10 39.23 -3.97
C ILE A 3 -20.61 40.39 -3.11
N VAL A 4 -20.03 41.58 -3.30
CA VAL A 4 -20.32 42.80 -2.54
C VAL A 4 -20.53 43.98 -3.47
N THR A 5 -21.07 45.08 -2.93
CA THR A 5 -21.34 46.32 -3.68
C THR A 5 -20.17 47.31 -3.67
N SER A 6 -19.19 47.16 -2.77
CA SER A 6 -17.99 48.00 -2.68
C SER A 6 -16.82 47.21 -2.08
N CYS A 7 -15.57 47.53 -2.46
CA CYS A 7 -14.37 46.93 -1.87
C CYS A 7 -14.17 47.30 -0.39
N GLU A 8 -14.77 48.40 0.08
CA GLU A 8 -14.72 48.81 1.49
C GLU A 8 -15.48 47.84 2.41
N ALA A 9 -16.39 47.03 1.83
CA ALA A 9 -17.09 46.00 2.58
C ALA A 9 -16.20 44.77 2.86
N CYS A 10 -15.11 44.58 2.13
CA CYS A 10 -14.23 43.43 2.33
C CYS A 10 -13.47 43.52 3.67
N HIS A 11 -13.20 42.38 4.29
CA HIS A 11 -12.32 42.31 5.46
C HIS A 11 -10.93 42.87 5.14
N GLU A 12 -10.26 43.49 6.12
CA GLU A 12 -8.88 44.01 5.95
C GLU A 12 -7.87 42.95 5.48
N GLN A 13 -8.14 41.69 5.83
CA GLN A 13 -7.36 40.51 5.43
C GLN A 13 -7.91 39.82 4.17
N ALA A 14 -8.72 40.49 3.37
CA ALA A 14 -9.20 40.03 2.06
C ALA A 14 -8.58 40.82 0.90
N VAL A 15 -8.55 40.18 -0.26
CA VAL A 15 -8.26 40.74 -1.58
C VAL A 15 -9.59 41.00 -2.28
N CYS A 16 -9.81 42.26 -2.64
CA CYS A 16 -10.95 42.67 -3.45
C CYS A 16 -10.63 42.53 -4.94
N ARG A 17 -11.52 41.90 -5.71
CA ARG A 17 -11.39 41.78 -7.18
C ARG A 17 -12.69 42.17 -7.87
N THR A 18 -12.60 43.03 -8.88
CA THR A 18 -13.70 43.41 -9.77
C THR A 18 -13.75 42.50 -11.00
N SER A 19 -14.89 41.87 -11.26
CA SER A 19 -15.07 41.08 -12.49
C SER A 19 -15.23 42.00 -13.71
N PRO A 20 -14.36 41.89 -14.74
CA PRO A 20 -14.38 42.80 -15.89
C PRO A 20 -15.65 42.73 -16.75
N MET A 21 -16.47 41.68 -16.59
CA MET A 21 -17.63 41.40 -17.46
C MET A 21 -18.99 41.64 -16.78
N ALA A 22 -19.05 41.66 -15.45
CA ALA A 22 -20.32 41.75 -14.70
C ALA A 22 -20.42 42.98 -13.78
N GLY A 23 -19.32 43.71 -13.54
CA GLY A 23 -19.30 44.80 -12.55
C GLY A 23 -19.31 44.33 -11.09
N ASP A 24 -19.47 43.03 -10.86
CA ASP A 24 -19.51 42.44 -9.53
C ASP A 24 -18.14 42.46 -8.84
N ILE A 25 -18.15 42.85 -7.56
CA ILE A 25 -16.97 42.92 -6.70
C ILE A 25 -16.94 41.68 -5.82
N THR A 26 -15.82 40.95 -5.81
CA THR A 26 -15.66 39.72 -5.02
C THR A 26 -14.56 39.90 -3.98
N CYS A 27 -14.86 39.57 -2.72
CA CYS A 27 -13.87 39.50 -1.64
C CYS A 27 -13.33 38.07 -1.49
N THR A 28 -12.02 37.91 -1.35
CA THR A 28 -11.35 36.62 -1.12
C THR A 28 -10.26 36.77 -0.07
N CYS A 29 -10.24 35.97 0.99
CA CYS A 29 -9.22 36.10 2.04
C CYS A 29 -7.79 35.94 1.51
N LYS A 30 -6.86 36.73 2.05
CA LYS A 30 -5.42 36.67 1.76
C LYS A 30 -4.85 35.33 2.23
N LYS A 31 -3.69 34.94 1.69
CA LYS A 31 -2.98 33.71 2.09
C LYS A 31 -2.72 33.73 3.61
N GLY A 32 -3.09 32.65 4.29
CA GLY A 32 -2.99 32.54 5.75
C GLY A 32 -4.24 33.00 6.50
N PHE A 33 -5.32 33.36 5.80
CA PHE A 33 -6.63 33.68 6.37
C PHE A 33 -7.72 32.86 5.69
N SER A 34 -8.72 32.41 6.46
CA SER A 34 -9.86 31.65 5.96
C SER A 34 -11.17 32.32 6.35
N GLY A 35 -12.18 32.22 5.47
CA GLY A 35 -13.48 32.85 5.65
C GLY A 35 -14.15 33.20 4.32
N ASP A 36 -15.23 33.96 4.40
CA ASP A 36 -16.08 34.31 3.26
C ASP A 36 -15.58 35.55 2.48
N GLY A 37 -14.54 36.22 2.97
CA GLY A 37 -13.99 37.46 2.40
C GLY A 37 -14.53 38.75 3.02
N LEU A 38 -15.66 38.67 3.74
CA LEU A 38 -16.19 39.75 4.60
C LEU A 38 -15.71 39.61 6.04
N LEU A 39 -15.51 38.36 6.47
CA LEU A 39 -14.82 37.96 7.69
C LEU A 39 -13.64 37.08 7.28
N CYS A 40 -12.41 37.51 7.56
CA CYS A 40 -11.22 36.70 7.32
C CYS A 40 -10.49 36.52 8.64
N LEU A 41 -10.67 35.34 9.24
CA LEU A 41 -9.96 34.96 10.45
C LEU A 41 -8.59 34.40 10.06
N PRO A 42 -7.55 34.54 10.91
CA PRO A 42 -6.30 33.83 10.73
C PRO A 42 -6.67 32.39 10.42
N GLY A 43 -6.20 31.88 9.28
CA GLY A 43 -6.43 30.51 8.88
C GLY A 43 -5.86 29.69 10.02
N HIS A 44 -6.73 29.07 10.79
CA HIS A 44 -6.35 28.27 11.94
C HIS A 44 -5.54 27.09 11.41
N THR A 45 -4.24 27.29 11.20
CA THR A 45 -3.28 26.22 11.22
C THR A 45 -3.30 25.76 12.66
N CYS A 46 -4.08 24.71 12.91
CA CYS A 46 -4.05 24.03 14.20
C CYS A 46 -2.61 23.58 14.47
N ALA A 47 -2.26 23.40 15.74
CA ALA A 47 -0.93 22.93 16.09
C ALA A 47 -0.62 21.60 15.39
N ASP A 48 0.66 21.27 15.23
CA ASP A 48 1.06 20.00 14.61
C ASP A 48 0.33 18.82 15.26
N GLY A 49 -0.36 18.02 14.44
CA GLY A 49 -1.18 16.89 14.90
C GLY A 49 -2.61 17.23 15.34
N GLU A 50 -3.04 18.49 15.25
CA GLU A 50 -4.44 18.89 15.41
C GLU A 50 -5.10 19.14 14.06
N ASP A 51 -6.42 19.01 14.00
CA ASP A 51 -7.22 19.37 12.83
C ASP A 51 -8.41 20.22 13.26
N CYS A 52 -9.00 20.93 12.30
CA CYS A 52 -10.24 21.66 12.50
C CYS A 52 -11.40 20.66 12.49
N ILE A 53 -11.97 20.41 13.69
CA ILE A 53 -13.07 19.47 13.90
C ILE A 53 -14.32 20.26 14.31
N THR A 54 -15.47 19.88 13.78
CA THR A 54 -16.76 20.47 14.17
C THR A 54 -17.29 19.76 15.42
N VAL A 55 -17.45 20.48 16.52
CA VAL A 55 -18.08 19.98 17.75
C VAL A 55 -19.26 20.87 18.07
N ASP A 56 -20.46 20.28 18.17
CA ASP A 56 -21.73 20.98 18.42
C ASP A 56 -22.00 22.15 17.44
N GLY A 57 -21.54 22.02 16.20
CA GLY A 57 -21.70 23.04 15.14
C GLY A 57 -20.64 24.15 15.14
N ILE A 58 -19.66 24.08 16.05
CA ILE A 58 -18.56 25.05 16.16
C ILE A 58 -17.28 24.40 15.64
N GLN A 59 -16.56 25.08 14.75
CA GLN A 59 -15.25 24.65 14.27
C GLN A 59 -14.18 24.99 15.32
N GLN A 60 -13.46 23.98 15.81
CA GLN A 60 -12.36 24.16 16.76
C GLN A 60 -11.16 23.29 16.38
N CYS A 61 -9.95 23.80 16.68
CA CYS A 61 -8.75 22.98 16.61
C CYS A 61 -8.78 21.94 17.72
N SER A 62 -8.64 20.67 17.35
CA SER A 62 -8.66 19.58 18.30
C SER A 62 -7.84 18.41 17.80
N ASN A 63 -7.26 17.66 18.74
CA ASN A 63 -6.54 16.45 18.42
C ASN A 63 -7.54 15.32 18.11
N PRO A 64 -7.54 14.75 16.89
CA PRO A 64 -8.51 13.73 16.49
C PRO A 64 -8.32 12.39 17.22
N CYS A 65 -7.22 12.19 17.95
CA CYS A 65 -7.05 11.06 18.86
C CYS A 65 -7.92 11.18 20.12
N LYS A 66 -8.41 12.38 20.46
CA LYS A 66 -9.27 12.60 21.64
C LYS A 66 -10.74 12.73 21.25
N ILE A 67 -11.02 13.31 20.08
CA ILE A 67 -12.37 13.58 19.59
C ILE A 67 -12.57 12.86 18.27
N TYR A 68 -13.34 11.76 18.32
CA TYR A 68 -13.69 10.96 17.15
C TYR A 68 -15.05 10.27 17.36
N THR A 69 -15.66 9.89 16.24
CA THR A 69 -16.88 9.09 16.20
C THR A 69 -16.53 7.59 16.14
N VAL A 70 -17.25 6.78 16.91
CA VAL A 70 -17.06 5.32 16.92
C VAL A 70 -17.77 4.69 15.72
N LEU A 71 -17.04 3.89 14.93
CA LEU A 71 -17.57 3.11 13.83
C LEU A 71 -17.43 1.61 14.14
N ASN A 72 -18.49 0.99 14.67
CA ASN A 72 -18.49 -0.40 15.19
C ASN A 72 -19.42 -1.34 14.40
N ASP A 73 -19.52 -1.12 13.10
CA ASP A 73 -20.33 -1.94 12.23
C ASP A 73 -19.64 -3.29 11.97
N ALA A 74 -20.20 -4.37 12.52
CA ALA A 74 -19.62 -5.70 12.37
C ALA A 74 -19.46 -6.12 10.90
N TRP A 75 -20.35 -5.69 10.01
CA TRP A 75 -20.37 -6.04 8.58
C TRP A 75 -19.12 -5.56 7.82
N ARG A 76 -18.38 -4.56 8.34
CA ARG A 76 -17.16 -4.00 7.73
C ARG A 76 -15.94 -4.91 7.81
N SER A 77 -16.00 -6.01 8.57
CA SER A 77 -14.88 -6.94 8.69
C SER A 77 -14.45 -7.55 7.36
N THR A 78 -13.14 -7.64 7.11
CA THR A 78 -12.58 -8.40 5.98
C THR A 78 -12.97 -9.88 5.98
N ASN A 79 -13.40 -10.42 7.13
CA ASN A 79 -13.92 -11.79 7.23
C ASN A 79 -15.36 -11.94 6.72
N ASN A 80 -16.11 -10.85 6.60
CA ASN A 80 -17.47 -10.90 6.09
C ASN A 80 -17.49 -10.94 4.56
N VAL A 81 -18.36 -11.81 4.05
CA VAL A 81 -18.72 -11.87 2.63
C VAL A 81 -20.04 -11.13 2.40
N VAL A 82 -20.29 -10.73 1.15
CA VAL A 82 -21.54 -10.06 0.77
C VAL A 82 -22.75 -10.96 1.02
N GLY A 83 -23.58 -10.55 1.99
CA GLY A 83 -24.96 -11.01 2.16
C GLY A 83 -25.92 -9.89 1.75
N ASN A 84 -26.16 -8.94 2.65
CA ASN A 84 -26.81 -7.66 2.34
C ASN A 84 -25.78 -6.66 1.80
N LYS A 85 -26.10 -5.96 0.71
CA LYS A 85 -25.19 -4.99 0.09
C LYS A 85 -25.15 -3.71 0.91
N HIS A 86 -24.09 -3.52 1.69
CA HIS A 86 -23.84 -2.27 2.42
C HIS A 86 -23.04 -1.28 1.56
N CYS A 87 -23.29 0.02 1.78
CA CYS A 87 -22.57 1.08 1.08
C CYS A 87 -22.37 2.33 1.94
N ASP A 88 -21.20 2.96 1.78
CA ASP A 88 -20.80 4.14 2.56
C ASP A 88 -21.07 5.48 1.86
N ARG A 89 -21.65 5.44 0.65
CA ARG A 89 -21.96 6.65 -0.14
C ARG A 89 -22.95 7.58 0.56
N ASN A 90 -23.93 7.01 1.26
CA ASN A 90 -25.01 7.78 1.90
C ASN A 90 -24.72 8.09 3.37
N VAL A 91 -23.53 7.73 3.87
CA VAL A 91 -23.09 8.09 5.22
C VAL A 91 -22.62 9.54 5.19
N ARG A 92 -23.08 10.33 6.16
CA ARG A 92 -22.57 11.69 6.39
C ARG A 92 -21.26 11.60 7.14
N TRP A 93 -20.15 11.58 6.41
CA TRP A 93 -18.81 11.62 6.97
C TRP A 93 -18.48 13.02 7.47
N ASP A 94 -18.45 13.19 8.80
CA ASP A 94 -18.13 14.44 9.48
C ASP A 94 -17.15 14.17 10.63
N GLY A 95 -16.00 14.83 10.58
CA GLY A 95 -14.91 14.62 11.52
C GLY A 95 -14.13 13.31 11.34
N TYR A 96 -13.50 12.85 12.43
CA TYR A 96 -12.66 11.66 12.46
C TYR A 96 -13.41 10.47 13.04
N TYR A 97 -13.05 9.29 12.57
CA TYR A 97 -13.67 8.03 12.96
C TYR A 97 -12.62 7.04 13.48
N ARG A 98 -12.99 6.27 14.50
CA ARG A 98 -12.22 5.13 15.00
C ARG A 98 -13.01 3.84 14.78
N MET A 99 -12.37 2.86 14.16
CA MET A 99 -13.03 1.61 13.77
C MET A 99 -12.97 0.56 14.88
N PHE A 100 -14.08 -0.17 15.05
CA PHE A 100 -14.21 -1.30 15.97
C PHE A 100 -14.91 -2.47 15.27
N ILE A 101 -14.57 -3.71 15.65
CA ILE A 101 -15.35 -4.91 15.33
C ILE A 101 -15.60 -5.68 16.62
N GLY A 102 -16.87 -5.77 17.04
CA GLY A 102 -17.22 -6.44 18.30
C GLY A 102 -16.55 -5.78 19.51
N ASN A 103 -16.50 -4.45 19.54
CA ASN A 103 -15.80 -3.63 20.54
C ASN A 103 -14.27 -3.81 20.59
N GLN A 104 -13.68 -4.53 19.64
CA GLN A 104 -12.22 -4.63 19.51
C GLN A 104 -11.72 -3.53 18.57
N SER A 105 -10.65 -2.83 18.96
CA SER A 105 -10.01 -1.82 18.11
C SER A 105 -9.47 -2.48 16.84
N VAL A 106 -9.78 -1.90 15.69
CA VAL A 106 -9.38 -2.39 14.37
C VAL A 106 -8.95 -1.22 13.48
N SER A 107 -8.30 -1.53 12.36
CA SER A 107 -7.84 -0.53 11.41
C SER A 107 -8.37 -0.83 10.02
N MET A 108 -8.31 0.17 9.14
CA MET A 108 -8.40 -0.10 7.72
C MET A 108 -7.25 -1.03 7.30
N PRO A 109 -7.52 -2.05 6.46
CA PRO A 109 -6.47 -2.86 5.87
C PRO A 109 -5.60 -2.02 4.93
N ASP A 110 -4.30 -2.29 4.96
CA ASP A 110 -3.27 -1.76 4.07
C ASP A 110 -2.79 -2.81 3.04
N LYS A 111 -3.49 -3.95 3.01
CA LYS A 111 -3.32 -5.03 2.05
C LYS A 111 -4.59 -5.17 1.25
N CYS A 112 -4.44 -5.62 0.01
CA CYS A 112 -5.56 -5.89 -0.87
C CYS A 112 -6.62 -6.75 -0.19
N VAL A 113 -7.87 -6.30 -0.30
CA VAL A 113 -9.04 -7.03 0.14
C VAL A 113 -9.78 -7.52 -1.09
N ASP A 114 -10.08 -8.82 -1.17
CA ASP A 114 -10.78 -9.39 -2.31
C ASP A 114 -12.16 -8.74 -2.55
N SER A 115 -12.62 -8.75 -3.79
CA SER A 115 -14.00 -8.34 -4.12
C SER A 115 -15.03 -9.10 -3.27
N PHE A 116 -16.17 -8.47 -3.01
CA PHE A 116 -17.26 -9.05 -2.20
C PHE A 116 -16.93 -9.32 -0.72
N LYS A 117 -15.94 -8.61 -0.16
CA LYS A 117 -15.62 -8.62 1.28
C LYS A 117 -16.12 -7.36 1.98
N CYS A 118 -16.04 -7.33 3.32
CA CYS A 118 -16.45 -6.18 4.14
C CYS A 118 -17.93 -5.80 3.95
N GLY A 119 -18.78 -6.79 3.64
CA GLY A 119 -20.21 -6.58 3.43
C GLY A 119 -20.56 -5.73 2.20
N THR A 120 -19.62 -5.51 1.27
CA THR A 120 -19.82 -4.67 0.08
C THR A 120 -19.24 -5.31 -1.18
N GLN A 121 -19.61 -4.81 -2.37
CA GLN A 121 -19.14 -5.38 -3.63
C GLN A 121 -17.69 -4.97 -3.95
N ALA A 122 -17.36 -3.70 -3.70
CA ALA A 122 -16.05 -3.11 -3.96
C ALA A 122 -15.44 -2.56 -2.65
N PRO A 123 -14.77 -3.41 -1.85
CA PRO A 123 -14.19 -2.99 -0.58
C PRO A 123 -13.11 -1.93 -0.75
N LEU A 124 -13.13 -0.92 0.13
CA LEU A 124 -12.13 0.14 0.20
C LEU A 124 -11.06 -0.17 1.25
N TRP A 125 -9.79 -0.03 0.85
CA TRP A 125 -8.60 -0.30 1.65
C TRP A 125 -7.51 0.75 1.38
N LEU A 126 -6.51 0.87 2.26
CA LEU A 126 -5.42 1.83 2.12
C LEU A 126 -4.40 1.31 1.11
N ALA A 127 -4.10 2.09 0.06
CA ALA A 127 -3.15 1.68 -0.98
C ALA A 127 -1.70 1.55 -0.46
N PHE A 128 -1.40 2.21 0.66
CA PHE A 128 -0.10 2.19 1.33
C PHE A 128 -0.31 2.03 2.84
N PRO A 129 0.70 1.51 3.57
CA PRO A 129 0.66 1.46 5.02
C PRO A 129 0.37 2.84 5.64
N PRO A 130 -0.45 2.92 6.69
CA PRO A 130 -0.67 4.17 7.42
C PRO A 130 0.63 4.67 8.06
N PRO A 131 0.73 5.98 8.35
CA PRO A 131 1.96 6.57 8.88
C PRO A 131 2.40 5.89 10.17
N GLN A 132 3.71 5.60 10.27
CA GLN A 132 4.31 5.06 11.49
C GLN A 132 4.65 6.16 12.50
N GLN A 133 4.76 7.41 12.05
CA GLN A 133 5.02 8.55 12.92
C GLN A 133 3.76 8.90 13.72
N VAL A 134 3.90 8.84 15.05
CA VAL A 134 2.84 9.25 15.99
C VAL A 134 2.68 10.76 15.91
N ASP A 135 1.43 11.22 15.97
CA ASP A 135 1.03 12.62 15.95
C ASP A 135 1.06 13.37 14.61
N GLU A 136 1.35 12.70 13.50
CA GLU A 136 1.22 13.30 12.16
C GLU A 136 -0.11 12.93 11.48
N ILE A 137 -0.77 13.92 10.87
CA ILE A 137 -1.94 13.71 10.01
C ILE A 137 -1.47 13.61 8.56
N VAL A 138 -1.63 12.43 7.97
CA VAL A 138 -1.15 12.15 6.61
C VAL A 138 -2.33 11.88 5.68
N GLN A 139 -2.25 12.41 4.47
CA GLN A 139 -3.19 12.10 3.41
C GLN A 139 -2.84 10.73 2.81
N SER A 140 -3.77 9.78 2.85
CA SER A 140 -3.58 8.41 2.37
C SER A 140 -4.47 8.11 1.17
N ALA A 141 -3.88 7.45 0.16
CA ALA A 141 -4.60 6.95 -1.00
C ALA A 141 -5.45 5.73 -0.63
N VAL A 142 -6.67 5.67 -1.18
CA VAL A 142 -7.64 4.60 -0.92
C VAL A 142 -7.98 3.92 -2.24
N CYS A 143 -7.85 2.60 -2.28
CA CYS A 143 -8.18 1.77 -3.43
C CYS A 143 -9.46 0.99 -3.18
N ALA A 144 -10.23 0.75 -4.24
CA ALA A 144 -11.36 -0.16 -4.25
C ALA A 144 -11.03 -1.41 -5.06
N SER A 145 -11.27 -2.58 -4.48
CA SER A 145 -11.06 -3.85 -5.18
C SER A 145 -12.32 -4.28 -5.93
N PHE A 146 -12.22 -4.58 -7.22
CA PHE A 146 -13.36 -5.10 -8.00
C PHE A 146 -12.87 -5.95 -9.19
N ASN A 147 -13.67 -6.96 -9.60
CA ASN A 147 -13.35 -7.86 -10.72
C ASN A 147 -11.95 -8.52 -10.65
N GLY A 148 -11.46 -8.82 -9.44
CA GLY A 148 -10.13 -9.43 -9.25
C GLY A 148 -8.96 -8.45 -9.35
N ASP A 149 -9.21 -7.17 -9.62
CA ASP A 149 -8.24 -6.09 -9.49
C ASP A 149 -8.34 -5.47 -8.08
N CYS A 150 -7.20 -5.44 -7.38
CA CYS A 150 -7.06 -4.88 -6.05
C CYS A 150 -7.25 -3.36 -6.00
N CYS A 151 -6.92 -2.64 -7.08
CA CYS A 151 -7.14 -1.20 -7.16
C CYS A 151 -7.84 -0.85 -8.47
N TRP A 152 -9.00 -1.47 -8.68
CA TRP A 152 -9.83 -1.23 -9.86
C TRP A 152 -10.20 0.24 -10.02
N VAL A 153 -10.49 0.92 -8.91
CA VAL A 153 -10.67 2.38 -8.90
C VAL A 153 -10.09 2.99 -7.64
N GLN A 154 -9.45 4.14 -7.79
CA GLN A 154 -8.98 4.95 -6.68
C GLN A 154 -10.11 5.85 -6.17
N SER A 155 -10.37 5.80 -4.86
CA SER A 155 -11.28 6.73 -4.19
C SER A 155 -10.58 8.06 -3.91
N GLN A 156 -11.36 9.09 -3.57
CA GLN A 156 -10.81 10.30 -2.98
C GLN A 156 -9.96 9.94 -1.76
N PRO A 157 -8.78 10.57 -1.60
CA PRO A 157 -7.88 10.30 -0.49
C PRO A 157 -8.53 10.71 0.84
N ILE A 158 -8.14 10.00 1.89
CA ILE A 158 -8.59 10.27 3.27
C ILE A 158 -7.43 10.80 4.11
N HIS A 159 -7.72 11.36 5.28
CA HIS A 159 -6.67 11.68 6.25
C HIS A 159 -6.59 10.59 7.31
N VAL A 160 -5.38 10.22 7.69
CA VAL A 160 -5.10 9.18 8.68
C VAL A 160 -4.11 9.72 9.70
N LYS A 161 -4.40 9.50 10.98
CA LYS A 161 -3.51 9.84 12.08
C LYS A 161 -3.24 8.62 12.96
N ALA A 162 -1.97 8.38 13.27
CA ALA A 162 -1.56 7.40 14.28
C ALA A 162 -1.66 8.01 15.68
N CYS A 163 -2.33 7.32 16.60
CA CYS A 163 -2.62 7.81 17.94
C CYS A 163 -1.88 7.03 19.04
N PRO A 164 -1.57 7.69 20.18
CA PRO A 164 -1.08 6.99 21.36
C PRO A 164 -2.06 5.90 21.80
N GLY A 165 -1.57 4.69 22.08
CA GLY A 165 -2.41 3.52 22.37
C GLY A 165 -2.64 2.58 21.18
N ASN A 166 -1.82 2.69 20.12
CA ASN A 166 -1.77 1.77 18.98
C ASN A 166 -3.10 1.62 18.24
N TYR A 167 -3.71 2.75 17.90
CA TYR A 167 -4.88 2.83 17.03
C TYR A 167 -4.75 4.00 16.07
N PHE A 168 -5.60 3.99 15.05
CA PHE A 168 -5.66 5.03 14.03
C PHE A 168 -7.04 5.68 14.02
N VAL A 169 -7.05 6.94 13.62
CA VAL A 169 -8.28 7.68 13.35
C VAL A 169 -8.28 8.15 11.90
N TYR A 170 -9.46 8.13 11.29
CA TYR A 170 -9.63 8.32 9.85
C TYR A 170 -10.65 9.42 9.57
N LYS A 171 -10.29 10.38 8.74
CA LYS A 171 -11.21 11.37 8.17
C LYS A 171 -11.71 10.85 6.84
N PHE A 172 -12.76 10.04 6.88
CA PHE A 172 -13.37 9.43 5.71
C PHE A 172 -14.04 10.47 4.82
N VAL A 173 -14.19 10.13 3.53
CA VAL A 173 -14.85 10.96 2.53
C VAL A 173 -15.89 10.13 1.79
N MET A 174 -16.82 10.79 1.11
CA MET A 174 -17.87 10.12 0.36
C MET A 174 -17.28 9.31 -0.81
N PRO A 175 -17.52 7.98 -0.89
CA PRO A 175 -17.06 7.19 -2.03
C PRO A 175 -17.83 7.48 -3.33
N PRO A 176 -17.27 7.13 -4.51
CA PRO A 176 -17.87 7.45 -5.82
C PRO A 176 -19.23 6.78 -6.11
N GLY A 177 -19.60 5.73 -5.37
CA GLY A 177 -20.68 4.80 -5.72
C GLY A 177 -21.25 4.05 -4.51
N CYS A 178 -22.49 3.56 -4.59
CA CYS A 178 -23.10 2.75 -3.53
C CYS A 178 -22.70 1.26 -3.63
N TYR A 179 -21.53 0.97 -4.20
CA TYR A 179 -20.89 -0.34 -4.21
C TYR A 179 -19.62 -0.37 -3.37
N PHE A 180 -19.24 0.77 -2.79
CA PHE A 180 -18.01 0.94 -2.02
C PHE A 180 -18.31 1.09 -0.52
N ALA A 181 -17.47 0.47 0.30
CA ALA A 181 -17.46 0.65 1.76
C ALA A 181 -16.06 0.45 2.33
N TYR A 182 -15.72 1.23 3.36
CA TYR A 182 -14.46 1.16 4.10
C TYR A 182 -14.38 -0.13 4.92
N CYS A 183 -13.35 -0.92 4.63
CA CYS A 183 -13.07 -2.16 5.33
C CYS A 183 -12.41 -1.93 6.69
N ALA A 184 -12.58 -2.90 7.57
CA ALA A 184 -11.84 -3.02 8.81
C ALA A 184 -11.24 -4.41 8.98
N CYS A 185 -10.00 -4.49 9.44
CA CYS A 185 -9.33 -5.72 9.83
C CYS A 185 -8.68 -5.55 11.20
N LYS A 186 -8.51 -6.67 11.93
CA LYS A 186 -7.76 -6.63 13.19
C LYS A 186 -6.33 -6.18 12.88
N VAL A 187 -5.90 -5.15 13.58
CA VAL A 187 -4.50 -4.71 13.55
C VAL A 187 -3.67 -5.89 14.06
N SER A 188 -2.89 -6.53 13.19
CA SER A 188 -1.70 -7.21 13.68
C SER A 188 -0.80 -6.10 14.18
N PRO A 189 -0.52 -6.01 15.50
CA PRO A 189 0.23 -4.88 16.03
C PRO A 189 1.53 -4.70 15.23
N PRO A 190 1.91 -3.48 14.81
CA PRO A 190 3.33 -3.22 14.66
C PRO A 190 3.95 -3.54 16.02
N ALA A 191 4.89 -4.50 16.06
CA ALA A 191 5.64 -4.79 17.27
C ALA A 191 6.55 -3.58 17.54
N LEU A 192 6.00 -2.54 18.15
CA LEU A 192 6.80 -1.47 18.75
C LEU A 192 7.38 -2.01 20.07
N PRO A 193 8.64 -1.67 20.38
CA PRO A 193 9.32 -2.16 21.56
C PRO A 193 8.69 -1.50 22.78
N SER A 194 7.92 -2.26 23.55
CA SER A 194 7.67 -1.90 24.94
C SER A 194 9.00 -2.05 25.69
N SER A 195 9.73 -0.95 25.81
CA SER A 195 10.68 -0.77 26.90
C SER A 195 9.86 -0.68 28.19
N GLU A 196 9.57 -1.80 28.82
CA GLU A 196 9.35 -1.90 30.26
C GLU A 196 9.31 -3.38 30.68
N TRP A 197 10.16 -3.71 31.65
CA TRP A 197 10.41 -5.05 32.16
C TRP A 197 9.18 -5.59 32.90
N GLY A 198 8.74 -6.81 32.56
CA GLY A 198 7.69 -7.52 33.29
C GLY A 198 7.65 -9.01 32.92
N LEU A 199 8.38 -9.84 33.67
CA LEU A 199 8.30 -11.29 33.62
C LEU A 199 6.89 -11.76 34.01
N LEU A 200 6.18 -12.46 33.12
CA LEU A 200 5.06 -13.34 33.48
C LEU A 200 5.17 -14.67 32.73
N LEU A 201 5.44 -15.73 33.50
CA LEU A 201 5.49 -17.13 33.10
C LEU A 201 4.07 -17.65 32.81
N PHE A 202 3.85 -18.28 31.66
CA PHE A 202 2.73 -19.20 31.45
C PHE A 202 3.24 -20.59 31.11
N ARG A 203 2.78 -21.60 31.86
CA ARG A 203 2.90 -23.03 31.51
C ARG A 203 1.77 -23.38 30.53
N PRO A 204 2.04 -23.80 29.29
CA PRO A 204 0.97 -24.31 28.43
C PRO A 204 0.68 -25.78 28.76
N VAL A 205 -0.54 -26.04 29.22
CA VAL A 205 -1.16 -27.37 29.17
C VAL A 205 -1.62 -27.62 27.73
N SER A 206 -1.26 -28.76 27.18
CA SER A 206 -1.57 -29.19 25.83
C SER A 206 -3.03 -29.69 25.73
N VAL A 207 -3.84 -28.99 24.94
CA VAL A 207 -5.05 -29.57 24.36
C VAL A 207 -5.11 -29.19 22.89
N LEU A 208 -4.52 -30.02 22.03
CA LEU A 208 -5.03 -30.28 20.68
C LEU A 208 -4.65 -31.72 20.29
N LYS A 209 -5.65 -32.60 20.26
CA LYS A 209 -5.57 -33.89 19.57
C LYS A 209 -5.43 -33.63 18.08
N GLY A 210 -4.45 -34.28 17.45
CA GLY A 210 -4.44 -34.53 16.01
C GLY A 210 -3.74 -33.49 15.15
N SER A 211 -2.44 -33.29 15.33
CA SER A 211 -1.56 -32.82 14.25
C SER A 211 -0.20 -33.49 14.42
N LYS A 212 0.10 -34.47 13.55
CA LYS A 212 1.43 -35.09 13.49
C LYS A 212 2.37 -34.10 12.80
N VAL A 213 3.17 -33.37 13.57
CA VAL A 213 4.35 -32.66 13.07
C VAL A 213 5.52 -33.65 13.12
N GLY A 214 5.93 -34.15 11.95
CA GLY A 214 7.14 -34.95 11.82
C GLY A 214 8.37 -34.05 11.82
N LYS A 215 9.36 -34.33 12.67
CA LYS A 215 10.67 -33.67 12.69
C LYS A 215 11.59 -34.39 11.69
N GLY A 216 11.72 -33.86 10.47
CA GLY A 216 12.68 -34.34 9.48
C GLY A 216 14.12 -33.85 9.75
N SER A 217 15.10 -34.45 9.09
CA SER A 217 16.52 -34.07 9.13
C SER A 217 16.74 -32.62 8.67
N ARG A 218 17.70 -31.92 9.29
CA ARG A 218 18.10 -30.56 8.88
C ARG A 218 18.84 -30.65 7.54
N VAL A 219 18.24 -30.11 6.49
CA VAL A 219 18.86 -29.94 5.17
C VAL A 219 19.89 -28.81 5.26
N GLY A 220 21.10 -29.01 4.71
CA GLY A 220 22.16 -28.01 4.70
C GLY A 220 21.86 -26.90 3.69
N SER A 221 22.07 -25.63 4.06
CA SER A 221 21.91 -24.49 3.15
C SER A 221 23.07 -23.53 3.29
N ASN A 222 23.52 -22.97 2.17
CA ASN A 222 24.61 -21.99 2.12
C ASN A 222 24.16 -20.71 1.38
N MET A 223 24.67 -19.56 1.81
CA MET A 223 24.42 -18.26 1.20
C MET A 223 25.74 -17.55 0.94
N THR A 224 25.91 -17.09 -0.30
CA THR A 224 27.18 -16.59 -0.84
C THR A 224 26.96 -15.25 -1.54
N LEU A 225 27.85 -14.29 -1.29
CA LEU A 225 27.89 -13.01 -2.01
C LEU A 225 28.89 -13.09 -3.16
N TYR A 226 28.54 -12.54 -4.32
CA TYR A 226 29.32 -12.56 -5.55
C TYR A 226 29.69 -11.16 -6.03
N HIS A 227 30.79 -11.06 -6.77
CA HIS A 227 31.27 -9.80 -7.33
C HIS A 227 30.42 -9.25 -8.49
N SER A 228 29.69 -10.11 -9.21
CA SER A 228 28.94 -9.80 -10.42
C SER A 228 27.69 -10.68 -10.55
N ASP A 229 26.82 -10.31 -11.49
CA ASP A 229 25.57 -11.00 -11.84
C ASP A 229 25.77 -12.31 -12.61
N ASP A 230 27.01 -12.72 -12.86
CA ASP A 230 27.36 -14.04 -13.40
C ASP A 230 27.42 -15.13 -12.32
N PHE A 231 27.45 -14.75 -11.03
CA PHE A 231 27.52 -15.66 -9.88
C PHE A 231 28.67 -16.68 -9.95
N THR A 232 29.83 -16.29 -10.49
CA THR A 232 31.01 -17.15 -10.65
C THR A 232 32.06 -16.91 -9.57
N LYS A 233 32.37 -15.64 -9.27
CA LYS A 233 33.42 -15.25 -8.32
C LYS A 233 32.81 -14.81 -6.99
N ALA A 234 32.89 -15.70 -5.99
CA ALA A 234 32.43 -15.43 -4.63
C ALA A 234 33.40 -14.51 -3.87
N TYR A 235 32.85 -13.66 -3.00
CA TYR A 235 33.64 -12.98 -1.97
C TYR A 235 34.20 -14.00 -0.96
N PRO A 236 35.37 -13.74 -0.36
CA PRO A 236 35.93 -14.60 0.67
C PRO A 236 35.04 -14.60 1.93
N ALA A 237 35.10 -15.67 2.70
CA ALA A 237 34.39 -15.75 3.98
C ALA A 237 34.91 -14.68 4.95
N GLY A 238 34.00 -13.89 5.53
CA GLY A 238 34.33 -12.80 6.44
C GLY A 238 33.53 -11.53 6.13
N GLY A 239 33.88 -10.43 6.80
CA GLY A 239 33.31 -9.12 6.52
C GLY A 239 33.72 -8.62 5.13
N VAL A 240 32.77 -8.06 4.39
CA VAL A 240 32.98 -7.48 3.06
C VAL A 240 32.64 -6.00 3.12
N THR A 241 33.56 -5.13 2.70
CA THR A 241 33.33 -3.69 2.64
C THR A 241 32.93 -3.28 1.22
N LEU A 242 31.74 -2.68 1.09
CA LEU A 242 31.18 -2.24 -0.19
C LEU A 242 30.73 -0.79 -0.08
N SER A 243 30.85 -0.04 -1.17
CA SER A 243 30.35 1.33 -1.25
C SER A 243 28.83 1.34 -1.32
N VAL A 244 28.19 2.29 -0.65
CA VAL A 244 26.75 2.53 -0.72
C VAL A 244 26.33 2.72 -2.18
N GLY A 245 25.21 2.13 -2.59
CA GLY A 245 24.75 2.09 -3.97
C GLY A 245 25.36 0.97 -4.82
N SER A 246 26.31 0.19 -4.29
CA SER A 246 26.77 -1.03 -4.96
C SER A 246 25.65 -2.07 -5.04
N VAL A 247 25.64 -2.87 -6.10
CA VAL A 247 24.70 -3.98 -6.24
C VAL A 247 25.27 -5.21 -5.52
N LEU A 248 24.49 -5.79 -4.62
CA LEU A 248 24.77 -7.05 -3.94
C LEU A 248 24.25 -8.19 -4.82
N HIS A 249 25.13 -9.07 -5.27
CA HIS A 249 24.75 -10.29 -6.00
C HIS A 249 24.78 -11.49 -5.06
N VAL A 250 23.62 -11.99 -4.66
CA VAL A 250 23.50 -13.01 -3.62
C VAL A 250 23.01 -14.32 -4.23
N GLY A 251 23.74 -15.41 -3.98
CA GLY A 251 23.33 -16.76 -4.32
C GLY A 251 23.07 -17.59 -3.07
N VAL A 252 22.03 -18.40 -3.12
CA VAL A 252 21.65 -19.37 -2.09
C VAL A 252 21.64 -20.76 -2.72
N SER A 253 22.18 -21.74 -2.01
CA SER A 253 22.18 -23.14 -2.45
C SER A 253 21.77 -24.07 -1.31
N VAL A 254 20.98 -25.09 -1.62
CA VAL A 254 20.54 -26.10 -0.65
C VAL A 254 21.11 -27.47 -1.05
N GLU A 255 21.66 -28.18 -0.06
CA GLU A 255 22.16 -29.54 -0.20
C GLU A 255 21.02 -30.54 0.00
N GLU A 256 20.31 -30.86 -1.09
CA GLU A 256 19.22 -31.84 -1.10
C GLU A 256 19.53 -32.99 -2.06
N SER A 257 19.17 -34.21 -1.65
CA SER A 257 19.42 -35.46 -2.35
C SER A 257 18.45 -35.73 -3.51
N GLU A 258 17.19 -35.29 -3.38
CA GLU A 258 16.16 -35.43 -4.41
C GLU A 258 16.06 -34.17 -5.29
N THR A 259 17.10 -33.91 -6.09
CA THR A 259 17.21 -32.72 -6.96
C THR A 259 16.09 -32.62 -8.01
N GLU A 260 15.47 -33.75 -8.36
CA GLU A 260 14.38 -33.86 -9.34
C GLU A 260 12.98 -33.70 -8.73
N ARG A 261 12.89 -33.43 -7.43
CA ARG A 261 11.61 -33.26 -6.73
C ARG A 261 11.51 -31.92 -6.03
N PHE A 262 12.59 -31.48 -5.40
CA PHE A 262 12.59 -30.26 -4.64
C PHE A 262 13.37 -29.16 -5.34
N VAL A 263 12.77 -27.97 -5.37
CA VAL A 263 13.44 -26.73 -5.79
C VAL A 263 13.38 -25.74 -4.63
N VAL A 264 14.39 -24.87 -4.52
CA VAL A 264 14.44 -23.85 -3.48
C VAL A 264 13.75 -22.58 -3.94
N VAL A 265 12.87 -22.06 -3.09
CA VAL A 265 12.16 -20.79 -3.29
C VAL A 265 12.57 -19.83 -2.19
N LEU A 266 13.03 -18.63 -2.57
CA LEU A 266 13.24 -17.53 -1.63
C LEU A 266 11.89 -17.11 -1.05
N GLU A 267 11.66 -17.27 0.25
CA GLU A 267 10.41 -16.84 0.89
C GLU A 267 10.53 -15.41 1.41
N ASP A 268 11.48 -15.16 2.32
CA ASP A 268 11.80 -13.81 2.76
C ASP A 268 13.30 -13.63 2.83
N CYS A 269 13.83 -12.54 2.29
CA CYS A 269 15.21 -12.12 2.51
C CYS A 269 15.20 -10.71 3.09
N TYR A 270 15.95 -10.51 4.17
CA TYR A 270 15.97 -9.25 4.90
C TYR A 270 17.35 -8.95 5.47
N ALA A 271 17.62 -7.66 5.62
CA ALA A 271 18.82 -7.14 6.24
C ALA A 271 18.55 -6.70 7.69
N THR A 272 19.56 -6.80 8.54
CA THR A 272 19.55 -6.42 9.96
C THR A 272 20.87 -5.73 10.33
N GLN A 273 20.91 -5.03 11.46
CA GLN A 273 22.14 -4.40 11.99
C GLN A 273 22.84 -5.27 13.05
N SER A 274 22.40 -6.52 13.21
CA SER A 274 22.90 -7.50 14.15
C SER A 274 23.05 -8.84 13.44
N PRO A 275 24.02 -9.70 13.83
CA PRO A 275 24.10 -11.06 13.31
C PRO A 275 22.90 -11.95 13.70
N ASP A 276 22.02 -11.51 14.61
CA ASP A 276 20.82 -12.27 14.99
C ASP A 276 19.73 -12.18 13.90
N PRO A 277 19.35 -13.28 13.22
CA PRO A 277 18.23 -13.27 12.28
C PRO A 277 16.90 -12.88 12.93
N LYS A 278 16.80 -13.00 14.26
CA LYS A 278 15.61 -12.62 15.02
C LYS A 278 15.61 -11.16 15.48
N ASP A 279 16.56 -10.34 15.03
CA ASP A 279 16.53 -8.89 15.25
C ASP A 279 15.14 -8.31 14.91
N ILE A 280 14.68 -7.38 15.74
CA ILE A 280 13.39 -6.70 15.58
C ILE A 280 13.41 -5.73 14.40
N MET A 281 14.57 -5.14 14.09
CA MET A 281 14.75 -4.23 12.96
C MET A 281 15.18 -5.03 11.74
N ARG A 282 14.20 -5.45 10.94
CA ARG A 282 14.40 -6.16 9.67
C ARG A 282 13.97 -5.30 8.50
N TYR A 283 14.88 -5.08 7.56
CA TYR A 283 14.55 -4.48 6.28
C TYR A 283 14.34 -5.58 5.24
N TYR A 284 13.11 -5.75 4.77
CA TYR A 284 12.80 -6.78 3.79
C TYR A 284 13.22 -6.35 2.37
N ILE A 285 14.01 -7.19 1.74
CA ILE A 285 14.47 -7.10 0.35
C ILE A 285 13.55 -7.96 -0.53
N ILE A 286 13.22 -9.15 -0.03
CA ILE A 286 12.23 -10.06 -0.60
C ILE A 286 11.27 -10.40 0.55
N GLN A 287 9.96 -10.28 0.31
CA GLN A 287 8.94 -10.64 1.28
C GLN A 287 7.83 -11.43 0.59
N ASN A 288 7.41 -12.54 1.19
CA ASN A 288 6.41 -13.44 0.60
C ASN A 288 6.73 -13.82 -0.86
N LYS A 289 7.99 -14.17 -1.12
CA LYS A 289 8.55 -14.62 -2.40
C LYS A 289 8.68 -13.52 -3.48
N CYS A 290 8.32 -12.28 -3.17
CA CYS A 290 8.38 -11.16 -4.12
C CYS A 290 9.40 -10.11 -3.67
N PRO A 291 10.09 -9.44 -4.61
CA PRO A 291 10.84 -8.22 -4.32
C PRO A 291 9.96 -7.18 -3.61
N THR A 292 10.49 -6.51 -2.59
CA THR A 292 9.78 -5.40 -1.93
C THR A 292 9.76 -4.13 -2.77
N GLU A 293 10.78 -3.92 -3.61
CA GLU A 293 10.89 -2.83 -4.57
C GLU A 293 11.60 -3.30 -5.85
N PHE A 294 10.87 -3.37 -6.98
CA PHE A 294 11.36 -3.96 -8.24
C PHE A 294 12.49 -3.16 -8.91
N ARG A 295 12.63 -1.86 -8.57
CA ARG A 295 13.74 -1.05 -9.09
C ARG A 295 15.06 -1.30 -8.37
N GLN A 296 14.99 -1.80 -7.14
CA GLN A 296 16.16 -2.00 -6.29
C GLN A 296 16.54 -3.47 -6.13
N VAL A 297 15.58 -4.37 -6.32
CA VAL A 297 15.74 -5.80 -6.10
C VAL A 297 15.27 -6.56 -7.34
N ARG A 298 16.16 -7.40 -7.86
CA ARG A 298 15.91 -8.29 -8.99
C ARG A 298 16.13 -9.72 -8.54
N VAL A 299 15.14 -10.58 -8.72
CA VAL A 299 15.29 -12.03 -8.49
C VAL A 299 15.62 -12.67 -9.84
N GLU A 300 16.84 -13.17 -10.02
CA GLU A 300 17.25 -13.84 -11.25
C GLU A 300 16.81 -15.31 -11.29
N GLU A 301 16.82 -16.00 -10.15
CA GLU A 301 16.50 -17.42 -10.06
C GLU A 301 15.80 -17.73 -8.72
N SER A 302 14.61 -18.31 -8.74
CA SER A 302 13.91 -18.78 -7.53
C SER A 302 12.80 -19.77 -7.92
N GLY A 303 12.79 -20.96 -7.32
CA GLY A 303 11.79 -21.99 -7.59
C GLY A 303 11.99 -22.79 -8.88
N SER A 304 13.19 -22.75 -9.45
CA SER A 304 13.56 -23.48 -10.68
C SER A 304 14.65 -24.53 -10.47
N SER A 305 15.48 -24.40 -9.43
CA SER A 305 16.56 -25.35 -9.11
C SER A 305 16.79 -25.41 -7.59
N LEU A 306 17.80 -26.16 -7.12
CA LEU A 306 18.28 -26.11 -5.73
C LEU A 306 19.15 -24.88 -5.43
N ARG A 307 19.24 -23.96 -6.39
CA ARG A 307 19.90 -22.66 -6.25
C ARG A 307 18.88 -21.55 -6.45
N ALA A 308 19.04 -20.46 -5.71
CA ALA A 308 18.31 -19.23 -5.91
C ALA A 308 19.27 -18.05 -5.92
N ARG A 309 18.95 -17.01 -6.70
CA ARG A 309 19.80 -15.86 -6.97
C ARG A 309 18.97 -14.60 -7.01
N PHE A 310 19.46 -13.57 -6.33
CA PHE A 310 18.89 -12.22 -6.41
C PHE A 310 20.00 -11.18 -6.36
N SER A 311 19.76 -10.06 -7.01
CA SER A 311 20.55 -8.84 -6.90
C SER A 311 19.77 -7.75 -6.17
N ALA A 312 20.42 -7.02 -5.26
CA ALA A 312 19.80 -5.93 -4.53
C ALA A 312 20.74 -4.73 -4.39
N LEU A 313 20.23 -3.50 -4.51
CA LEU A 313 21.02 -2.30 -4.24
C LEU A 313 21.33 -2.18 -2.73
N LEU A 314 22.59 -1.96 -2.39
CA LEU A 314 23.03 -1.64 -1.04
C LEU A 314 22.63 -0.20 -0.69
N PHE A 315 21.80 -0.02 0.32
CA PHE A 315 21.37 1.30 0.81
C PHE A 315 21.81 1.50 2.26
N LEU A 316 21.96 2.77 2.67
CA LEU A 316 22.19 3.14 4.07
C LEU A 316 20.87 3.26 4.82
N TYR A 317 20.75 2.55 5.93
CA TYR A 317 19.64 2.70 6.84
C TYR A 317 19.94 3.80 7.87
N GLN A 318 19.08 4.82 7.94
CA GLN A 318 19.19 5.97 8.87
C GLN A 318 20.49 6.80 8.79
N GLY A 319 21.33 6.60 7.77
CA GLY A 319 22.60 7.30 7.62
C GLY A 319 23.72 6.79 8.54
N ASP A 320 23.56 5.58 9.11
CA ASP A 320 24.60 4.95 9.94
C ASP A 320 25.41 3.93 9.13
N TYR A 321 26.74 3.92 9.30
CA TYR A 321 27.71 3.08 8.57
C TYR A 321 27.97 1.74 9.27
N ARG A 322 26.98 1.20 9.99
CA ARG A 322 27.12 -0.07 10.72
C ARG A 322 27.12 -1.27 9.77
N ASP A 323 27.69 -2.37 10.25
CA ASP A 323 27.67 -3.64 9.56
C ASP A 323 26.22 -4.11 9.30
N VAL A 324 26.00 -4.61 8.09
CA VAL A 324 24.69 -5.10 7.64
C VAL A 324 24.75 -6.61 7.48
N PHE A 325 23.82 -7.32 8.12
CA PHE A 325 23.71 -8.77 8.08
C PHE A 325 22.48 -9.18 7.28
N LEU A 326 22.71 -9.99 6.26
CA LEU A 326 21.66 -10.52 5.39
C LEU A 326 21.18 -11.88 5.89
N HIS A 327 19.87 -12.08 5.87
CA HIS A 327 19.22 -13.32 6.27
C HIS A 327 18.17 -13.71 5.24
N CYS A 328 18.07 -15.00 4.92
CA CYS A 328 17.03 -15.52 4.03
C CYS A 328 16.31 -16.72 4.66
N ARG A 329 14.99 -16.70 4.60
CA ARG A 329 14.08 -17.81 4.85
C ARG A 329 13.76 -18.48 3.52
N LEU A 330 13.98 -19.79 3.46
CA LEU A 330 13.87 -20.59 2.24
C LEU A 330 12.74 -21.61 2.39
N ASN A 331 12.05 -21.89 1.29
CA ASN A 331 11.09 -22.97 1.19
C ASN A 331 11.54 -23.99 0.15
N LEU A 332 11.53 -25.27 0.52
CA LEU A 332 11.65 -26.37 -0.43
C LEU A 332 10.28 -26.67 -1.01
N CYS A 333 10.12 -26.41 -2.30
CA CYS A 333 8.89 -26.64 -3.02
C CYS A 333 8.96 -27.97 -3.78
N ASP A 334 7.94 -28.82 -3.60
CA ASP A 334 7.79 -30.06 -4.36
C ASP A 334 7.13 -29.76 -5.72
N GLN A 335 7.94 -29.79 -6.78
CA GLN A 335 7.54 -29.42 -8.14
C GLN A 335 6.52 -30.38 -8.77
N ARG A 336 6.32 -31.57 -8.19
CA ARG A 336 5.31 -32.53 -8.65
C ARG A 336 3.92 -32.21 -8.11
N SER A 337 3.84 -31.54 -6.97
CA SER A 337 2.60 -31.30 -6.25
C SER A 337 2.02 -29.90 -6.47
N SER A 338 2.86 -28.92 -6.83
CA SER A 338 2.48 -27.51 -6.89
C SER A 338 3.37 -26.71 -7.83
N SER A 339 2.89 -25.56 -8.30
CA SER A 339 3.72 -24.59 -9.03
C SER A 339 4.69 -23.89 -8.09
N CYS A 340 5.99 -23.99 -8.39
CA CYS A 340 7.07 -23.49 -7.53
C CYS A 340 7.61 -22.12 -7.96
N THR A 341 7.29 -21.65 -9.16
CA THR A 341 7.67 -20.32 -9.62
C THR A 341 6.80 -19.25 -8.94
N PRO A 342 7.39 -18.29 -8.21
CA PRO A 342 6.63 -17.24 -7.58
C PRO A 342 5.99 -16.34 -8.65
N VAL A 343 4.66 -16.21 -8.61
CA VAL A 343 3.91 -15.31 -9.49
C VAL A 343 4.03 -13.90 -8.90
N SER A 344 5.02 -13.13 -9.39
CA SER A 344 5.11 -11.71 -9.07
C SER A 344 4.17 -10.93 -10.00
N PRO A 345 3.36 -9.98 -9.49
CA PRO A 345 2.45 -9.18 -10.32
C PRO A 345 3.16 -8.18 -11.24
N ALA A 346 4.50 -8.18 -11.31
CA ALA A 346 5.30 -7.14 -11.98
C ALA A 346 5.95 -7.54 -13.31
N SER A 347 5.73 -8.74 -13.84
CA SER A 347 6.24 -9.10 -15.18
C SER A 347 5.17 -8.93 -16.27
N PHE A 348 4.68 -7.71 -16.45
CA PHE A 348 4.20 -7.26 -17.76
C PHE A 348 5.22 -6.26 -18.32
N PRO A 349 5.97 -6.60 -19.38
CA PRO A 349 6.79 -5.61 -20.05
C PRO A 349 5.88 -4.51 -20.60
N LEU A 350 6.10 -3.28 -20.15
CA LEU A 350 5.54 -2.06 -20.73
C LEU A 350 6.08 -1.90 -22.16
N THR A 351 5.50 -2.60 -23.12
CA THR A 351 5.58 -2.19 -24.52
C THR A 351 4.44 -1.22 -24.77
N HIS A 352 4.67 0.06 -24.46
CA HIS A 352 3.87 1.12 -25.06
C HIS A 352 4.22 1.18 -26.56
N PRO A 353 3.27 0.95 -27.49
CA PRO A 353 3.51 1.30 -28.87
C PRO A 353 3.59 2.82 -28.98
N LEU A 354 4.73 3.32 -29.42
CA LEU A 354 4.88 4.70 -29.88
C LEU A 354 3.95 4.91 -31.09
N CYS A 355 2.78 5.51 -30.85
CA CYS A 355 1.96 6.03 -31.94
C CYS A 355 2.62 7.31 -32.48
N LEU A 356 3.49 7.16 -33.48
CA LEU A 356 3.86 8.25 -34.39
C LEU A 356 2.62 8.64 -35.19
N TRP A 357 2.20 9.90 -35.04
CA TRP A 357 1.17 10.51 -35.87
C TRP A 357 1.77 10.77 -37.26
N SER A 358 1.17 10.22 -38.31
CA SER A 358 1.27 10.78 -39.65
C SER A 358 -0.12 10.95 -40.25
N LEU A 359 -0.40 12.17 -40.68
CA LEU A 359 -1.60 12.52 -41.43
C LEU A 359 -1.50 11.95 -42.84
N SER A 360 -2.40 11.04 -43.21
CA SER A 360 -3.08 11.06 -44.50
C SER A 360 -4.22 10.05 -44.49
N GLY A 361 -5.40 10.52 -44.90
CA GLY A 361 -6.60 9.72 -44.93
C GLY A 361 -6.53 8.62 -45.98
N LEU A 362 -6.99 7.44 -45.62
CA LEU A 362 -7.92 6.60 -46.39
C LEU A 362 -8.23 5.34 -45.57
N THR A 363 -9.48 4.93 -45.69
CA THR A 363 -10.15 3.81 -45.05
C THR A 363 -9.50 2.45 -45.36
N GLN A 364 -8.98 1.75 -44.35
CA GLN A 364 -9.04 0.29 -44.10
C GLN A 364 -7.90 -0.14 -43.16
N PHE A 365 -8.24 -0.72 -42.00
CA PHE A 365 -7.28 -1.39 -41.13
C PHE A 365 -7.30 -2.89 -41.41
N VAL A 366 -6.21 -3.42 -41.96
CA VAL A 366 -5.89 -4.84 -41.95
C VAL A 366 -4.71 -5.01 -40.98
N CYS A 367 -4.97 -5.57 -39.79
CA CYS A 367 -3.91 -6.03 -38.91
C CYS A 367 -3.51 -7.45 -39.34
N GLY A 368 -2.48 -7.56 -40.19
CA GLY A 368 -1.76 -8.82 -40.41
C GLY A 368 -0.64 -8.97 -39.39
N VAL A 369 -0.66 -10.04 -38.61
CA VAL A 369 0.50 -10.48 -37.81
C VAL A 369 1.05 -11.73 -38.48
N SER A 370 2.25 -11.64 -39.05
CA SER A 370 2.96 -12.78 -39.61
C SER A 370 3.69 -13.55 -38.51
N GLY A 371 3.20 -14.75 -38.21
CA GLY A 371 3.95 -15.89 -37.68
C GLY A 371 4.11 -16.00 -36.16
N LEU A 372 3.25 -16.74 -35.47
CA LEU A 372 3.40 -18.20 -35.25
C LEU A 372 2.26 -18.80 -34.40
N SER A 373 1.81 -19.96 -34.91
CA SER A 373 0.97 -21.07 -34.40
C SER A 373 -0.45 -20.84 -33.90
N ASP A 374 -1.37 -21.43 -34.66
CA ASP A 374 -2.81 -21.60 -34.46
C ASP A 374 -3.15 -22.43 -33.21
N SER A 375 -3.66 -21.77 -32.17
CA SER A 375 -4.69 -22.32 -31.26
C SER A 375 -5.01 -21.27 -30.19
N LEU A 376 -5.90 -20.31 -30.50
CA LEU A 376 -6.74 -19.54 -29.56
C LEU A 376 -7.54 -18.47 -30.34
N TRP A 377 -8.43 -18.93 -31.24
CA TRP A 377 -9.25 -18.06 -32.10
C TRP A 377 -10.65 -17.74 -31.52
N SER A 378 -10.81 -17.66 -30.21
CA SER A 378 -12.09 -17.27 -29.62
C SER A 378 -11.85 -16.52 -28.32
N LEU A 379 -12.09 -15.19 -28.36
CA LEU A 379 -12.58 -14.34 -27.26
C LEU A 379 -12.45 -12.82 -27.51
N CYS A 380 -12.10 -12.36 -28.72
CA CYS A 380 -11.99 -10.91 -29.03
C CYS A 380 -13.18 -10.32 -29.82
N LEU A 381 -14.42 -10.63 -29.42
CA LEU A 381 -15.60 -9.90 -29.93
C LEU A 381 -16.64 -9.70 -28.81
N SER A 382 -16.49 -8.63 -28.03
CA SER A 382 -17.61 -7.88 -27.44
C SER A 382 -17.11 -6.73 -26.56
N CYS A 383 -16.86 -5.56 -27.14
CA CYS A 383 -17.07 -4.24 -26.51
C CYS A 383 -16.83 -3.14 -27.55
N LEU A 384 -17.80 -2.98 -28.45
CA LEU A 384 -18.02 -1.74 -29.18
C LEU A 384 -19.45 -1.30 -28.84
N VAL A 385 -19.64 0.01 -28.76
CA VAL A 385 -20.91 0.76 -28.60
C VAL A 385 -21.29 1.14 -27.15
N SER A 386 -20.86 2.32 -26.71
CA SER A 386 -21.74 3.52 -26.65
C SER A 386 -21.06 4.68 -25.90
N LEU A 387 -20.35 5.52 -26.65
CA LEU A 387 -20.01 6.88 -26.26
C LEU A 387 -21.09 7.81 -26.84
N THR A 388 -21.71 8.63 -25.99
CA THR A 388 -22.21 9.95 -26.41
C THR A 388 -21.75 11.03 -25.43
N PRO A 389 -21.57 12.27 -25.89
CA PRO A 389 -20.58 13.19 -25.36
C PRO A 389 -21.23 14.29 -24.51
N SER A 390 -20.52 14.82 -23.50
CA SER A 390 -20.62 16.23 -23.12
C SER A 390 -19.57 16.65 -22.08
N ARG A 391 -18.72 17.57 -22.52
CA ARG A 391 -18.00 18.63 -21.79
C ARG A 391 -16.68 18.28 -21.10
N LEU A 392 -15.62 18.64 -21.84
CA LEU A 392 -14.29 19.02 -21.35
C LEU A 392 -14.37 20.03 -20.20
N CYS A 393 -13.47 19.89 -19.22
CA CYS A 393 -12.89 21.02 -18.53
C CYS A 393 -11.37 20.85 -18.53
N LEU A 394 -10.71 21.72 -19.32
CA LEU A 394 -9.28 22.01 -19.26
C LEU A 394 -9.02 22.76 -17.95
N ILE A 395 -8.01 22.37 -17.19
CA ILE A 395 -7.39 23.27 -16.21
C ILE A 395 -5.87 23.22 -16.43
N ILE A 396 -5.33 24.43 -16.44
CA ILE A 396 -4.03 24.96 -16.84
C ILE A 396 -2.85 24.27 -16.16
#